data_AF-A0A2U1S1S3-F1
#
_entry.id   AF-A0A2U1S1S3-F1
#
_cell.length_a   1.000
_cell.length_b   1.000
_cell.length_c   1.000
_cell.angle_alpha   90.00
_cell.angle_beta   90.00
_cell.angle_gamma   90.00
#
_symmetry.space_group_name_H-M   'P 1'
#
loop_
_entity.id
_entity.type
_entity.pdbx_description
1 polymer ?
#
loop_
_entity_poly.entity_id
_entity_poly.type
_entity_poly.pdbx_seq_one_letter_code
_entity_poly.pdbx_strand_id
1 'polypeptide(L)'
;MKRWMVPWLVCAPLLVASQAFGHGGGDVMGDWDAGDACTMVRGHYTVHFTAYQELVGSGMVPLLHEVGSEQVKKEFQSYCEGVPKTGKFSIAFDLYHEELRQLPISVQIVEAVEAHEDKTDSGHSHVILSLPPTVYGDGSIRIDTEILRPGHYIARMKLEKAGPGIAHKPHRGSEVGEWQRVTHTHGPGTDPTEAEIRAVDTVFSFPFTVGLPVKAHSPLPWFLSNRGFQLAMILLALGVLVVGVKYYMGTTRQRKPA
;
A
#
# COMPACT_ATOMS: atom_id res chain seq x y z
N MET A 1 28.24 24.13 63.17
CA MET A 1 27.90 22.71 62.94
C MET A 1 26.37 22.56 62.95
N LYS A 2 25.73 22.47 61.78
CA LYS A 2 24.35 21.94 61.66
C LYS A 2 24.10 21.55 60.20
N ARG A 3 23.92 20.24 60.00
CA ARG A 3 23.86 19.53 58.72
C ARG A 3 22.66 20.02 57.90
N TRP A 4 22.88 20.48 56.67
CA TRP A 4 21.80 20.68 55.70
C TRP A 4 21.72 19.43 54.81
N MET A 5 20.57 18.76 54.92
CA MET A 5 20.20 17.59 54.15
C MET A 5 20.17 17.92 52.66
N VAL A 6 20.95 17.19 51.87
CA VAL A 6 20.80 17.10 50.42
C VAL A 6 19.56 16.25 50.15
N PRO A 7 18.51 16.74 49.47
CA PRO A 7 17.49 15.86 48.97
C PRO A 7 18.04 15.24 47.68
N TRP A 8 18.30 13.93 47.76
CA TRP A 8 18.37 13.04 46.61
C TRP A 8 17.11 13.26 45.77
N LEU A 9 17.25 13.93 44.63
CA LEU A 9 16.26 13.86 43.57
C LEU A 9 16.41 12.45 42.97
N VAL A 10 15.53 11.57 43.44
CA VAL A 10 15.28 10.24 42.88
C VAL A 10 14.95 10.45 41.40
N CYS A 11 15.95 10.25 40.54
CA CYS A 11 15.69 9.95 39.13
C CYS A 11 15.01 8.58 39.12
N ALA A 12 13.69 8.57 39.13
CA ALA A 12 12.96 7.38 38.70
C ALA A 12 13.33 7.16 37.22
N PRO A 13 14.01 6.06 36.86
CA PRO A 13 14.06 5.69 35.46
C PRO A 13 12.60 5.37 35.09
N LEU A 14 12.00 6.24 34.28
CA LEU A 14 10.87 5.86 33.45
C LEU A 14 11.31 4.57 32.76
N LEU A 15 10.64 3.46 33.11
CA LEU A 15 10.72 2.22 32.39
C LEU A 15 10.34 2.56 30.95
N VAL A 16 11.36 2.78 30.13
CA VAL A 16 11.23 2.73 28.69
C VAL A 16 10.75 1.31 28.44
N ALA A 17 9.46 1.16 28.15
CA ALA A 17 8.98 -0.04 27.52
C ALA A 17 9.85 -0.22 26.27
N SER A 18 10.79 -1.16 26.35
CA SER A 18 11.44 -1.72 25.19
C SER A 18 10.33 -2.40 24.41
N GLN A 19 9.66 -1.62 23.55
CA GLN A 19 9.09 -2.19 22.36
C GLN A 19 10.31 -2.62 21.56
N ALA A 20 10.61 -3.91 21.63
CA ALA A 20 11.54 -4.54 20.72
C ALA A 20 11.01 -4.25 19.31
N PHE A 21 11.55 -3.22 18.66
CA PHE A 21 11.43 -3.09 17.22
C PHE A 21 12.24 -4.26 16.67
N GLY A 22 11.53 -5.30 16.24
CA GLY A 22 12.11 -6.37 15.46
C GLY A 22 12.75 -5.75 14.22
N HIS A 23 14.08 -5.64 14.23
CA HIS A 23 14.84 -5.58 13.00
C HIS A 23 15.00 -7.03 12.53
N GLY A 24 14.24 -7.43 11.52
CA GLY A 24 14.39 -8.75 10.93
C GLY A 24 13.53 -8.91 9.68
N GLY A 25 14.18 -8.98 8.53
CA GLY A 25 13.57 -9.45 7.27
C GLY A 25 13.06 -8.34 6.38
N GLY A 26 13.96 -7.68 5.64
CA GLY A 26 13.57 -7.14 4.33
C GLY A 26 13.37 -8.33 3.41
N ASP A 27 12.17 -8.90 3.47
CA ASP A 27 11.81 -10.05 2.69
C ASP A 27 11.79 -9.66 1.21
N VAL A 28 12.23 -10.60 0.39
CA VAL A 28 12.19 -10.57 -1.08
C VAL A 28 10.75 -10.49 -1.63
N MET A 29 9.76 -10.47 -0.73
CA MET A 29 8.38 -10.08 -0.93
C MET A 29 8.18 -8.86 -0.01
N GLY A 30 7.89 -7.69 -0.57
CA GLY A 30 7.82 -6.43 0.18
C GLY A 30 6.98 -6.52 1.46
N ASP A 31 7.28 -5.63 2.40
CA ASP A 31 6.48 -5.31 3.60
C ASP A 31 5.00 -5.66 3.40
N TRP A 32 4.45 -6.60 4.17
CA TRP A 32 3.08 -7.09 4.00
C TRP A 32 2.07 -5.92 4.10
N ASP A 33 2.37 -4.92 4.93
CA ASP A 33 1.61 -3.68 5.05
C ASP A 33 1.67 -2.81 3.78
N ALA A 34 2.74 -2.92 2.98
CA ALA A 34 2.87 -2.29 1.67
C ALA A 34 2.25 -3.12 0.53
N GLY A 35 2.23 -4.46 0.64
CA GLY A 35 1.53 -5.34 -0.30
C GLY A 35 0.01 -5.18 -0.24
N ASP A 36 -0.54 -4.89 0.94
CA ASP A 36 -1.97 -4.62 1.12
C ASP A 36 -2.42 -3.33 0.38
N ALA A 37 -1.52 -2.38 0.10
CA ALA A 37 -1.85 -1.16 -0.63
C ALA A 37 -2.32 -1.41 -2.07
N CYS A 38 -1.94 -2.54 -2.68
CA CYS A 38 -2.29 -2.92 -4.06
C CYS A 38 -3.44 -3.90 -4.14
N THR A 39 -4.12 -4.11 -3.01
CA THR A 39 -5.22 -5.06 -2.92
C THR A 39 -6.55 -4.31 -3.06
N MET A 40 -7.40 -4.78 -3.97
CA MET A 40 -8.78 -4.31 -4.10
C MET A 40 -9.75 -5.39 -3.68
N VAL A 41 -10.74 -4.99 -2.87
CA VAL A 41 -11.85 -5.84 -2.43
C VAL A 41 -13.15 -5.35 -3.04
N ARG A 42 -13.92 -6.28 -3.62
CA ARG A 42 -15.28 -6.08 -4.15
C ARG A 42 -16.17 -7.23 -3.69
N GLY A 43 -17.10 -6.97 -2.77
CA GLY A 43 -17.84 -8.04 -2.10
C GLY A 43 -16.88 -8.98 -1.36
N HIS A 44 -16.90 -10.26 -1.71
CA HIS A 44 -15.94 -11.26 -1.22
C HIS A 44 -14.70 -11.42 -2.08
N TYR A 45 -14.61 -10.72 -3.20
CA TYR A 45 -13.48 -10.89 -4.12
C TYR A 45 -12.35 -9.94 -3.79
N THR A 46 -11.23 -10.53 -3.41
CA THR A 46 -9.94 -9.87 -3.20
C THR A 46 -9.02 -10.15 -4.38
N VAL A 47 -8.45 -9.08 -4.94
CA VAL A 47 -7.49 -9.13 -6.05
C VAL A 47 -6.29 -8.27 -5.69
N HIS A 48 -5.09 -8.81 -5.82
CA HIS A 48 -3.85 -8.06 -5.62
C HIS A 48 -3.18 -7.77 -6.97
N PHE A 49 -2.80 -6.51 -7.15
CA PHE A 49 -2.09 -6.05 -8.35
C PHE A 49 -0.60 -5.94 -8.06
N THR A 50 0.23 -6.35 -9.00
CA THR A 50 1.67 -6.13 -8.93
C THR A 50 2.24 -5.83 -10.31
N ALA A 51 3.16 -4.87 -10.38
CA ALA A 51 3.96 -4.59 -11.56
C ALA A 51 5.43 -4.85 -11.27
N TYR A 52 6.10 -5.59 -12.15
CA TYR A 52 7.54 -5.78 -12.15
C TYR A 52 8.13 -5.04 -13.34
N GLN A 53 9.26 -4.38 -13.13
CA GLN A 53 10.02 -3.76 -14.21
C GLN A 53 11.24 -4.61 -14.54
N GLU A 54 11.34 -5.06 -15.78
CA GLU A 54 12.53 -5.75 -16.29
C GLU A 54 13.67 -4.72 -16.40
N LEU A 55 14.70 -4.80 -15.56
CA LEU A 55 15.84 -3.86 -15.56
C LEU A 55 17.03 -4.44 -16.31
N VAL A 56 17.21 -5.75 -16.23
CA VAL A 56 18.12 -6.52 -17.07
C VAL A 56 17.28 -7.38 -18.01
N GLY A 57 17.45 -7.21 -19.32
CA GLY A 57 16.67 -7.97 -20.30
C GLY A 57 16.66 -9.47 -19.97
N SER A 58 15.53 -10.12 -20.18
CA SER A 58 15.12 -11.45 -19.69
C SER A 58 16.13 -12.56 -19.97
N GLY A 59 16.93 -12.43 -21.03
CA GLY A 59 18.04 -13.34 -21.34
C GLY A 59 19.26 -13.22 -20.40
N MET A 60 19.34 -12.17 -19.60
CA MET A 60 20.40 -11.89 -18.62
C MET A 60 19.96 -12.23 -17.19
N VAL A 61 18.67 -12.49 -16.95
CA VAL A 61 18.15 -12.94 -15.65
C VAL A 61 18.87 -14.20 -15.15
N PRO A 62 19.15 -15.22 -15.99
CA PRO A 62 19.92 -16.38 -15.56
C PRO A 62 21.36 -16.07 -15.15
N LEU A 63 21.91 -14.91 -15.53
CA LEU A 63 23.26 -14.47 -15.14
C LEU A 63 23.28 -13.75 -13.79
N LEU A 64 22.11 -13.46 -13.22
CA LEU A 64 21.98 -13.02 -11.84
C LEU A 64 22.21 -14.24 -10.92
N HIS A 65 23.47 -14.67 -10.80
CA HIS A 65 23.85 -15.93 -10.17
C HIS A 65 23.74 -15.94 -8.64
N GLU A 66 23.53 -14.79 -8.00
CA GLU A 66 23.48 -14.70 -6.54
C GLU A 66 22.07 -14.39 -6.05
N VAL A 67 21.35 -15.46 -5.68
CA VAL A 67 20.07 -15.38 -4.97
C VAL A 67 20.28 -14.53 -3.71
N GLY A 68 19.53 -13.43 -3.60
CA GLY A 68 19.61 -12.49 -2.49
C GLY A 68 20.59 -11.33 -2.67
N SER A 69 21.33 -11.26 -3.79
CA SER A 69 22.11 -10.07 -4.13
C SER A 69 21.20 -8.85 -4.35
N GLU A 70 21.74 -7.65 -4.10
CA GLU A 70 21.00 -6.40 -4.32
C GLU A 70 20.56 -6.22 -5.79
N GLN A 71 21.32 -6.77 -6.74
CA GLN A 71 20.96 -6.75 -8.16
C GLN A 71 19.74 -7.63 -8.45
N VAL A 72 19.69 -8.84 -7.90
CA VAL A 72 18.51 -9.73 -7.98
C VAL A 72 17.29 -9.07 -7.34
N LYS A 73 17.44 -8.52 -6.14
CA LYS A 73 16.33 -7.84 -5.44
C LYS A 73 15.77 -6.68 -6.26
N LYS A 74 16.65 -5.92 -6.92
CA LYS A 74 16.25 -4.79 -7.75
C LYS A 74 15.54 -5.24 -9.02
N GLU A 75 15.98 -6.33 -9.65
CA GLU A 75 15.34 -6.91 -10.83
C GLU A 75 13.92 -7.42 -10.54
N PHE A 76 13.77 -8.12 -9.42
CA PHE A 76 12.47 -8.66 -8.99
C PHE A 76 11.71 -7.74 -8.04
N GLN A 77 12.03 -6.46 -8.03
CA GLN A 77 11.32 -5.50 -7.21
C GLN A 77 9.88 -5.34 -7.72
N SER A 78 8.92 -5.64 -6.85
CA SER A 78 7.50 -5.41 -7.11
C SER A 78 7.13 -3.95 -6.86
N TYR A 79 6.28 -3.40 -7.73
CA TYR A 79 5.73 -2.06 -7.65
C TYR A 79 4.21 -2.11 -7.63
N CYS A 80 3.64 -1.12 -6.94
CA CYS A 80 2.21 -0.99 -6.69
C CYS A 80 1.63 0.26 -7.38
N GLU A 81 1.95 1.42 -6.83
CA GLU A 81 1.42 2.72 -7.26
C GLU A 81 2.37 3.42 -8.25
N GLY A 82 3.66 3.09 -8.22
CA GLY A 82 4.69 3.84 -8.94
C GLY A 82 5.87 3.00 -9.39
N VAL A 83 5.93 2.80 -10.70
CA VAL A 83 7.03 2.13 -11.38
C VAL A 83 8.04 3.19 -11.83
N PRO A 84 9.32 3.07 -11.46
CA PRO A 84 10.26 4.19 -11.50
C PRO A 84 10.70 4.61 -12.90
N LYS A 85 10.60 3.74 -13.91
CA LYS A 85 11.06 4.01 -15.28
C LYS A 85 10.08 3.43 -16.29
N THR A 86 10.11 3.95 -17.52
CA THR A 86 9.48 3.34 -18.70
C THR A 86 10.25 2.10 -19.18
N GLY A 87 9.63 1.28 -20.03
CA GLY A 87 10.26 0.08 -20.59
C GLY A 87 9.33 -1.14 -20.63
N LYS A 88 9.91 -2.33 -20.47
CA LYS A 88 9.16 -3.59 -20.38
C LYS A 88 8.72 -3.88 -18.96
N PHE A 89 7.51 -4.39 -18.83
CA PHE A 89 6.86 -4.70 -17.57
C PHE A 89 6.21 -6.08 -17.64
N SER A 90 6.28 -6.79 -16.51
CA SER A 90 5.43 -7.94 -16.22
C SER A 90 4.45 -7.53 -15.15
N ILE A 91 3.16 -7.53 -15.46
CA ILE A 91 2.06 -7.19 -14.56
C ILE A 91 1.33 -8.47 -14.16
N ALA A 92 0.99 -8.59 -12.88
CA ALA A 92 0.24 -9.69 -12.31
C ALA A 92 -1.03 -9.20 -11.61
N PHE A 93 -2.12 -9.95 -11.78
CA PHE A 93 -3.31 -9.87 -10.93
C PHE A 93 -3.49 -11.21 -10.23
N ASP A 94 -3.32 -11.24 -8.92
CA ASP A 94 -3.48 -12.46 -8.13
C ASP A 94 -4.91 -12.56 -7.59
N LEU A 95 -5.58 -13.64 -7.99
CA LEU A 95 -6.97 -13.96 -7.67
C LEU A 95 -7.01 -14.82 -6.40
N TYR A 96 -7.25 -14.17 -5.26
CA TYR A 96 -7.19 -14.85 -3.95
C TYR A 96 -8.28 -15.90 -3.76
N HIS A 97 -9.46 -15.71 -4.36
CA HIS A 97 -10.59 -16.60 -4.18
C HIS A 97 -10.73 -17.55 -5.37
N GLU A 98 -11.01 -18.82 -5.09
CA GLU A 98 -11.16 -19.86 -6.12
C GLU A 98 -12.31 -19.58 -7.08
N GLU A 99 -13.39 -18.91 -6.63
CA GLU A 99 -14.51 -18.58 -7.52
C GLU A 99 -14.09 -17.66 -8.66
N LEU A 100 -13.17 -16.71 -8.41
CA LEU A 100 -12.64 -15.82 -9.45
C LEU A 100 -11.93 -16.60 -10.57
N ARG A 101 -11.31 -17.74 -10.23
CA ARG A 101 -10.55 -18.59 -11.16
C ARG A 101 -11.42 -19.32 -12.18
N GLN A 102 -12.73 -19.31 -11.96
CA GLN A 102 -13.74 -19.93 -12.83
C GLN A 102 -14.50 -18.90 -13.66
N LEU A 103 -14.30 -17.60 -13.38
CA LEU A 103 -15.00 -16.52 -14.09
C LEU A 103 -14.19 -16.08 -15.32
N PRO A 104 -14.86 -15.73 -16.43
CA PRO A 104 -14.22 -15.08 -17.56
C PRO A 104 -13.86 -13.63 -17.20
N ILE A 105 -12.58 -13.30 -17.31
CA ILE A 105 -12.01 -12.00 -16.94
C ILE A 105 -11.35 -11.35 -18.15
N SER A 106 -11.72 -10.10 -18.44
CA SER A 106 -10.99 -9.27 -19.40
C SER A 106 -10.08 -8.28 -18.67
N VAL A 107 -8.97 -7.92 -19.31
CA VAL A 107 -8.01 -6.96 -18.76
C VAL A 107 -7.70 -5.88 -19.78
N GLN A 108 -7.61 -4.64 -19.31
CA GLN A 108 -7.16 -3.50 -20.12
C GLN A 108 -6.17 -2.65 -19.34
N ILE A 109 -5.14 -2.16 -20.01
CA ILE A 109 -4.25 -1.12 -19.49
C ILE A 109 -4.49 0.12 -20.33
N VAL A 110 -4.87 1.22 -19.68
CA VAL A 110 -5.19 2.49 -20.34
C VAL A 110 -4.38 3.64 -19.75
N GLU A 111 -4.02 4.61 -20.58
CA GLU A 111 -3.49 5.89 -20.11
C GLU A 111 -4.60 6.63 -19.34
N ALA A 112 -4.29 7.10 -18.13
CA ALA A 112 -5.18 7.95 -17.36
C ALA A 112 -5.01 9.38 -17.89
N VAL A 113 -5.75 9.73 -18.95
CA VAL A 113 -5.85 11.12 -19.38
C VAL A 113 -6.42 11.90 -18.20
N GLU A 114 -5.71 12.94 -17.73
CA GLU A 114 -6.18 13.77 -16.63
C GLU A 114 -7.62 14.21 -16.93
N ALA A 115 -8.50 14.08 -15.94
CA ALA A 115 -9.91 14.41 -16.04
C ALA A 115 -10.14 15.95 -16.08
N HIS A 116 -9.41 16.62 -16.95
CA HIS A 116 -9.68 17.96 -17.41
C HIS A 116 -9.89 17.89 -18.92
N GLU A 117 -11.10 18.27 -19.32
CA GLU A 117 -11.57 18.52 -20.69
C GLU A 117 -12.27 17.34 -21.40
N ASP A 118 -13.59 17.37 -21.17
CA ASP A 118 -14.63 17.36 -22.19
C ASP A 118 -15.12 16.05 -22.82
N LYS A 119 -16.43 15.92 -22.65
CA LYS A 119 -17.35 15.09 -23.42
C LYS A 119 -17.27 15.48 -24.91
N THR A 120 -16.30 14.96 -25.65
CA THR A 120 -16.40 14.87 -27.12
C THR A 120 -15.49 13.77 -27.65
N ASP A 121 -16.11 12.64 -27.95
CA ASP A 121 -15.95 11.90 -29.21
C ASP A 121 -14.62 12.10 -29.97
N SER A 122 -13.52 11.62 -29.41
CA SER A 122 -12.25 11.47 -30.13
C SER A 122 -11.76 10.03 -30.00
N GLY A 123 -11.96 9.27 -31.08
CA GLY A 123 -11.66 7.84 -31.21
C GLY A 123 -10.18 7.47 -31.24
N HIS A 124 -9.35 8.08 -30.40
CA HIS A 124 -7.99 7.60 -30.16
C HIS A 124 -8.01 6.75 -28.88
N SER A 125 -8.06 5.44 -29.09
CA SER A 125 -7.97 4.46 -28.02
C SER A 125 -6.64 4.60 -27.29
N HIS A 126 -6.64 5.25 -26.13
CA HIS A 126 -5.51 5.33 -25.18
C HIS A 126 -5.22 3.97 -24.48
N VAL A 127 -5.62 2.86 -25.12
CA VAL A 127 -5.44 1.50 -24.63
C VAL A 127 -4.04 1.04 -25.02
N ILE A 128 -3.22 0.76 -24.01
CA ILE A 128 -1.88 0.18 -24.17
C ILE A 128 -2.00 -1.32 -24.46
N LEU A 129 -2.91 -2.00 -23.76
CA LEU A 129 -3.14 -3.44 -23.88
C LEU A 129 -4.62 -3.75 -23.63
N SER A 130 -5.16 -4.69 -24.38
CA SER A 130 -6.44 -5.34 -24.07
C SER A 130 -6.33 -6.85 -24.25
N LEU A 131 -6.65 -7.59 -23.19
CA LEU A 131 -6.81 -9.04 -23.21
C LEU A 131 -8.30 -9.39 -23.22
N PRO A 132 -8.72 -10.30 -24.11
CA PRO A 132 -10.12 -10.72 -24.18
C PRO A 132 -10.51 -11.53 -22.94
N PRO A 133 -11.82 -11.68 -22.68
CA PRO A 133 -12.34 -12.50 -21.60
C PRO A 133 -11.76 -13.92 -21.61
N THR A 134 -11.02 -14.27 -20.56
CA THR A 134 -10.36 -15.57 -20.40
C THR A 134 -10.52 -16.07 -18.97
N VAL A 135 -10.55 -17.39 -18.78
CA VAL A 135 -10.63 -18.04 -17.46
C VAL A 135 -9.21 -18.36 -16.99
N TYR A 136 -8.84 -17.86 -15.80
CA TYR A 136 -7.50 -18.01 -15.23
C TYR A 136 -7.53 -19.00 -14.05
N GLY A 137 -7.53 -20.29 -14.37
CA GLY A 137 -7.68 -21.38 -13.41
C GLY A 137 -6.54 -21.51 -12.38
N ASP A 138 -5.35 -21.01 -12.71
CA ASP A 138 -4.18 -20.98 -11.83
C ASP A 138 -4.23 -19.85 -10.79
N GLY A 139 -5.20 -18.93 -10.93
CA GLY A 139 -5.41 -17.83 -10.00
C GLY A 139 -4.47 -16.65 -10.18
N SER A 140 -3.77 -16.52 -11.31
CA SER A 140 -2.95 -15.35 -11.59
C SER A 140 -3.03 -14.95 -13.06
N ILE A 141 -3.31 -13.68 -13.32
CA ILE A 141 -3.30 -13.12 -14.67
C ILE A 141 -1.94 -12.47 -14.87
N ARG A 142 -1.13 -13.01 -15.79
CA ARG A 142 0.21 -12.49 -16.09
C ARG A 142 0.24 -11.80 -17.45
N ILE A 143 0.84 -10.63 -17.49
CA ILE A 143 0.80 -9.73 -18.63
C ILE A 143 2.17 -9.12 -18.86
N ASP A 144 2.77 -9.42 -20.01
CA ASP A 144 3.96 -8.71 -20.47
C ASP A 144 3.55 -7.56 -21.40
N THR A 145 4.00 -6.35 -21.10
CA THR A 145 3.72 -5.15 -21.89
C THR A 145 4.88 -4.17 -21.88
N GLU A 146 4.89 -3.23 -22.81
CA GLU A 146 5.91 -2.18 -22.89
C GLU A 146 5.23 -0.81 -22.82
N ILE A 147 5.58 -0.02 -21.79
CA ILE A 147 5.07 1.35 -21.61
C ILE A 147 6.22 2.32 -21.84
N LEU A 148 6.17 2.99 -22.99
CA LEU A 148 7.25 3.85 -23.48
C LEU A 148 7.18 5.30 -22.98
N ARG A 149 6.00 5.74 -22.52
CA ARG A 149 5.76 7.13 -22.10
C ARG A 149 5.59 7.20 -20.58
N PRO A 150 6.30 8.10 -19.88
CA PRO A 150 6.02 8.37 -18.49
C PRO A 150 4.60 8.93 -18.35
N GLY A 151 3.88 8.56 -17.29
CA GLY A 151 2.50 9.02 -17.10
C GLY A 151 1.72 8.26 -16.04
N HIS A 152 0.44 8.61 -15.95
CA HIS A 152 -0.56 7.92 -15.14
C HIS A 152 -1.29 6.88 -15.99
N TYR A 153 -1.52 5.71 -15.42
CA TYR A 153 -2.16 4.58 -16.09
C TYR A 153 -3.17 3.92 -15.15
N ILE A 154 -4.13 3.19 -15.73
CA ILE A 154 -5.07 2.37 -14.97
C ILE A 154 -5.04 0.97 -15.55
N ALA A 155 -4.75 -0.01 -14.70
CA ALA A 155 -4.93 -1.42 -15.01
C ALA A 155 -6.36 -1.81 -14.58
N ARG A 156 -7.20 -2.13 -15.56
CA ARG A 156 -8.62 -2.50 -15.35
C ARG A 156 -8.78 -3.99 -15.56
N MET A 157 -9.27 -4.68 -14.54
CA MET A 157 -9.69 -6.07 -14.62
C MET A 157 -11.21 -6.10 -14.49
N LYS A 158 -11.90 -6.71 -15.45
CA LYS A 158 -13.36 -6.78 -15.46
C LYS A 158 -13.82 -8.24 -15.44
N LEU A 159 -14.71 -8.57 -14.52
CA LEU A 159 -15.45 -9.83 -14.56
C LEU A 159 -16.55 -9.72 -15.61
N GLU A 160 -16.53 -10.56 -16.65
CA GLU A 160 -17.59 -10.52 -17.67
C GLU A 160 -18.91 -11.12 -17.19
N LYS A 161 -18.83 -11.93 -16.13
CA LYS A 161 -19.99 -12.44 -15.41
C LYS A 161 -19.81 -12.17 -13.93
N ALA A 162 -20.77 -11.48 -13.34
CA ALA A 162 -20.84 -11.34 -11.89
C ALA A 162 -21.20 -12.71 -11.28
N GLY A 163 -20.31 -13.24 -10.44
CA GLY A 163 -20.62 -14.38 -9.57
C GLY A 163 -21.35 -13.89 -8.30
N PRO A 164 -22.03 -14.77 -7.55
CA PRO A 164 -22.70 -14.39 -6.31
C PRO A 164 -21.72 -13.71 -5.33
N GLY A 165 -20.46 -14.19 -5.28
CA GLY A 165 -19.35 -13.66 -4.47
C GLY A 165 -19.15 -12.14 -4.53
N ILE A 166 -19.42 -11.48 -5.66
CA ILE A 166 -19.21 -10.02 -5.78
C ILE A 166 -20.31 -9.21 -5.08
N ALA A 167 -21.50 -9.81 -4.93
CA ALA A 167 -22.70 -9.13 -4.43
C ALA A 167 -23.00 -9.40 -2.96
N HIS A 168 -22.26 -10.32 -2.35
CA HIS A 168 -22.34 -10.50 -0.92
C HIS A 168 -21.71 -9.33 -0.16
N LYS A 169 -22.22 -9.08 1.05
CA LYS A 169 -21.68 -8.08 1.96
C LYS A 169 -20.31 -8.52 2.49
N PRO A 170 -19.35 -7.61 2.70
CA PRO A 170 -18.08 -7.96 3.33
C PRO A 170 -18.33 -8.70 4.65
N HIS A 171 -17.73 -9.88 4.81
CA HIS A 171 -17.75 -10.60 6.08
C HIS A 171 -16.74 -9.96 7.04
N ARG A 172 -16.96 -10.12 8.35
CA ARG A 172 -15.97 -9.71 9.37
C ARG A 172 -15.02 -10.87 9.59
N GLY A 173 -13.70 -10.67 9.51
CA GLY A 173 -12.66 -11.71 9.71
C GLY A 173 -12.71 -12.55 11.00
N SER A 174 -13.66 -12.30 11.90
CA SER A 174 -14.07 -13.23 12.97
C SER A 174 -15.00 -14.38 12.51
N GLU A 175 -15.48 -14.38 11.26
CA GLU A 175 -16.43 -15.36 10.74
C GLU A 175 -15.72 -16.67 10.36
N VAL A 176 -16.26 -17.79 10.85
CA VAL A 176 -15.66 -19.12 10.71
C VAL A 176 -15.77 -19.56 9.24
N GLY A 177 -14.63 -19.61 8.54
CA GLY A 177 -14.53 -19.88 7.09
C GLY A 177 -13.71 -18.82 6.34
N GLU A 178 -13.64 -17.60 6.89
CA GLU A 178 -12.95 -16.46 6.26
C GLU A 178 -11.42 -16.55 6.34
N TRP A 179 -10.90 -17.18 7.41
CA TRP A 179 -9.47 -17.45 7.57
C TRP A 179 -8.86 -18.32 6.48
N GLN A 180 -9.68 -19.10 5.76
CA GLN A 180 -9.18 -20.07 4.79
C GLN A 180 -9.16 -19.56 3.35
N ARG A 181 -9.80 -18.43 3.01
CA ARG A 181 -9.89 -17.91 1.62
C ARG A 181 -10.38 -18.95 0.58
N VAL A 182 -10.94 -20.07 1.04
CA VAL A 182 -11.51 -21.16 0.23
C VAL A 182 -13.00 -20.92 0.10
N THR A 183 -13.56 -21.40 -1.01
CA THR A 183 -15.00 -21.45 -1.33
C THR A 183 -15.86 -21.65 -0.09
N HIS A 184 -16.80 -20.74 0.16
CA HIS A 184 -17.74 -20.88 1.27
C HIS A 184 -19.15 -21.18 0.73
N THR A 185 -19.75 -22.25 1.25
CA THR A 185 -21.16 -22.58 1.02
C THR A 185 -22.03 -21.90 2.05
N HIS A 186 -23.03 -21.17 1.58
CA HIS A 186 -24.01 -20.51 2.43
C HIS A 186 -25.11 -21.46 2.88
N GLY A 187 -25.67 -21.19 4.07
CA GLY A 187 -26.93 -21.78 4.50
C GLY A 187 -28.11 -21.24 3.66
N PRO A 188 -29.27 -21.89 3.68
CA PRO A 188 -30.42 -21.49 2.86
C PRO A 188 -30.89 -20.05 3.19
N GLY A 189 -31.00 -19.21 2.15
CA GLY A 189 -31.60 -17.87 2.22
C GLY A 189 -30.65 -16.69 2.40
N THR A 190 -29.33 -16.90 2.35
CA THR A 190 -28.32 -15.81 2.47
C THR A 190 -27.62 -15.45 1.15
N ASP A 191 -27.97 -16.11 0.05
CA ASP A 191 -27.40 -15.83 -1.26
C ASP A 191 -28.01 -14.56 -1.87
N PRO A 192 -27.19 -13.69 -2.51
CA PRO A 192 -27.66 -12.49 -3.17
C PRO A 192 -28.55 -12.84 -4.36
N THR A 193 -29.59 -12.04 -4.55
CA THR A 193 -30.50 -12.17 -5.68
C THR A 193 -29.79 -11.80 -6.98
N GLU A 194 -30.29 -12.31 -8.11
CA GLU A 194 -29.77 -11.99 -9.44
C GLU A 194 -29.81 -10.47 -9.77
N ALA A 195 -30.71 -9.72 -9.13
CA ALA A 195 -30.78 -8.27 -9.24
C ALA A 195 -29.63 -7.58 -8.48
N GLU A 196 -29.31 -8.06 -7.27
CA GLU A 196 -28.18 -7.58 -6.47
C GLU A 196 -26.85 -7.92 -7.16
N ILE A 197 -26.74 -9.12 -7.73
CA ILE A 197 -25.56 -9.55 -8.50
C ILE A 197 -25.29 -8.63 -9.70
N ARG A 198 -26.33 -8.24 -10.44
CA ARG A 198 -26.19 -7.35 -11.60
C ARG A 198 -25.98 -5.88 -11.25
N ALA A 199 -26.30 -5.47 -10.03
CA ALA A 199 -26.16 -4.08 -9.60
C ALA A 199 -24.72 -3.72 -9.16
N VAL A 200 -23.84 -4.70 -9.02
CA VAL A 200 -22.49 -4.49 -8.48
C VAL A 200 -21.48 -4.18 -9.59
N ASP A 201 -20.55 -3.28 -9.29
CA ASP A 201 -19.40 -2.98 -10.14
C ASP A 201 -18.48 -4.20 -10.26
N THR A 202 -18.37 -4.72 -11.49
CA THR A 202 -17.53 -5.88 -11.84
C THR A 202 -16.11 -5.49 -12.23
N VAL A 203 -15.76 -4.20 -12.16
CA VAL A 203 -14.46 -3.67 -12.57
C VAL A 203 -13.59 -3.39 -11.33
N PHE A 204 -12.41 -3.98 -11.35
CA PHE A 204 -11.29 -3.63 -10.47
C PHE A 204 -10.37 -2.68 -11.24
N SER A 205 -10.05 -1.54 -10.65
CA SER A 205 -9.25 -0.48 -11.30
C SER A 205 -8.07 -0.11 -10.42
N PHE A 206 -6.87 -0.46 -10.86
CA PHE A 206 -5.62 -0.21 -10.16
C PHE A 206 -4.90 0.95 -10.83
N PRO A 207 -4.96 2.17 -10.27
CA PRO A 207 -4.19 3.29 -10.78
C PRO A 207 -2.71 3.09 -10.44
N PHE A 208 -1.84 3.35 -11.41
CA PHE A 208 -0.40 3.31 -11.20
C PHE A 208 0.30 4.37 -12.08
N THR A 209 1.55 4.64 -11.75
CA THR A 209 2.39 5.59 -12.48
C THR A 209 3.60 4.90 -13.05
N VAL A 210 4.08 5.40 -14.18
CA VAL A 210 5.29 4.90 -14.85
C VAL A 210 6.21 6.07 -15.12
N GLY A 211 7.48 5.95 -14.73
CA GLY A 211 8.52 6.93 -15.04
C GLY A 211 8.31 8.32 -14.39
N LEU A 212 7.35 8.45 -13.49
CA LEU A 212 7.14 9.66 -12.70
C LEU A 212 7.95 9.59 -11.41
N PRO A 213 8.38 10.73 -10.84
CA PRO A 213 9.06 10.76 -9.56
C PRO A 213 8.11 10.22 -8.49
N VAL A 214 8.30 8.97 -8.09
CA VAL A 214 7.61 8.37 -6.95
C VAL A 214 7.98 9.23 -5.75
N LYS A 215 6.99 9.86 -5.10
CA LYS A 215 7.23 10.47 -3.79
C LYS A 215 7.66 9.33 -2.89
N ALA A 216 8.97 9.24 -2.63
CA ALA A 216 9.48 8.34 -1.61
C ALA A 216 8.64 8.61 -0.36
N HIS A 217 7.94 7.58 0.13
CA HIS A 217 7.41 7.61 1.48
C HIS A 217 8.61 8.01 2.35
N SER A 218 8.57 9.22 2.90
CA SER A 218 9.73 9.78 3.58
C SER A 218 10.10 8.79 4.67
N PRO A 219 11.36 8.32 4.77
CA PRO A 219 11.78 7.42 5.86
C PRO A 219 11.72 8.11 7.23
N LEU A 220 11.35 9.39 7.24
CA LEU A 220 11.09 10.14 8.45
C LEU A 220 9.75 9.69 9.06
N PRO A 221 9.75 9.32 10.35
CA PRO A 221 8.55 9.04 11.10
C PRO A 221 7.45 10.08 10.84
N TRP A 222 6.19 9.67 10.76
CA TRP A 222 5.02 10.51 10.44
C TRP A 222 4.94 11.82 11.23
N PHE A 223 5.45 11.83 12.47
CA PHE A 223 5.47 13.01 13.33
C PHE A 223 6.49 14.07 12.87
N LEU A 224 7.53 13.71 12.11
CA LEU A 224 8.48 14.64 11.52
C LEU A 224 8.00 15.23 10.18
N SER A 225 7.04 14.60 9.47
CA SER A 225 6.49 15.14 8.22
C SER A 225 5.22 15.97 8.43
N ASN A 226 4.52 15.77 9.56
CA ASN A 226 3.30 16.51 9.87
C ASN A 226 3.61 17.92 10.41
N ARG A 227 3.28 18.96 9.62
CA ARG A 227 3.43 20.38 10.02
C ARG A 227 2.71 20.71 11.34
N GLY A 228 1.58 20.08 11.61
CA GLY A 228 0.84 20.26 12.87
C GLY A 228 1.63 19.77 14.08
N PHE A 229 2.28 18.60 13.96
CA PHE A 229 3.12 18.05 15.02
C PHE A 229 4.40 18.86 15.23
N GLN A 230 5.05 19.29 14.13
CA GLN A 230 6.22 20.18 14.22
C GLN A 230 5.89 21.47 14.98
N LEU A 231 4.75 22.11 14.67
CA LEU A 231 4.30 23.31 15.38
C LEU A 231 4.02 23.03 16.87
N ALA A 232 3.38 21.90 17.19
CA ALA A 232 3.12 21.51 18.57
C ALA A 232 4.42 21.34 19.36
N MET A 233 5.44 20.68 18.80
CA MET A 233 6.73 20.48 19.44
C MET A 233 7.51 21.78 19.63
N ILE A 234 7.48 22.69 18.64
CA ILE A 234 8.10 24.01 18.75
C ILE A 234 7.45 24.81 19.89
N LEU A 235 6.12 24.81 19.97
CA LEU A 235 5.38 25.50 21.04
C LEU A 235 5.71 24.92 22.41
N LEU A 236 5.83 23.59 22.51
CA LEU A 236 6.18 22.91 23.76
C LEU A 236 7.61 23.27 24.21
N ALA A 237 8.57 23.26 23.28
CA ALA A 237 9.96 23.67 23.55
C ALA A 237 10.05 25.13 24.00
N LEU A 238 9.31 26.05 23.35
CA LEU A 238 9.22 27.44 23.76
C LEU A 238 8.59 27.59 25.15
N GLY A 239 7.54 26.81 25.45
CA GLY A 239 6.89 26.79 26.76
C GLY A 239 7.86 26.39 27.87
N VAL A 240 8.63 25.31 27.68
CA VAL A 240 9.64 24.85 28.63
C VAL A 240 10.72 25.92 28.83
N LEU A 241 11.17 26.56 27.76
CA LEU A 241 12.20 27.61 27.84
C LEU A 241 11.72 28.82 28.63
N VAL A 242 10.48 29.28 28.38
CA VAL A 242 9.88 30.42 29.12
C VAL A 242 9.72 30.08 30.61
N VAL A 243 9.25 28.87 30.93
CA VAL A 243 9.12 28.42 32.33
C VAL A 243 10.49 28.32 32.99
N GLY A 244 11.49 27.76 32.31
CA GLY A 244 12.86 27.65 32.79
C GLY A 244 13.50 29.01 33.07
N VAL A 245 13.36 29.96 32.15
CA VAL A 245 13.84 31.34 32.35
C VAL A 245 13.14 32.02 33.52
N LYS A 246 11.81 31.89 33.64
CA LYS A 246 11.07 32.44 34.79
C LYS A 246 11.52 31.83 36.11
N TYR A 247 11.73 30.53 36.16
CA TYR A 247 12.22 29.83 37.34
C TYR A 247 13.63 30.31 37.73
N TYR A 248 14.53 30.43 36.76
CA TYR A 248 15.90 30.93 36.97
C TYR A 248 15.92 32.39 37.45
N MET A 249 15.10 33.26 36.86
CA MET A 249 14.97 34.67 37.28
C MET A 249 14.28 34.81 38.65
N GLY A 250 13.36 33.92 39.00
CA GLY A 250 12.67 33.91 40.30
C GLY A 250 13.60 33.48 41.44
N THR A 251 14.41 32.45 41.21
CA THR A 251 15.38 31.93 42.19
C THR A 251 16.55 32.87 42.43
N THR A 252 17.00 33.61 41.41
CA THR A 252 18.04 34.65 41.56
C THR A 252 17.54 35.87 42.34
N ARG A 253 16.25 36.23 42.24
CA ARG A 253 15.67 37.34 43.04
C ARG A 253 15.59 37.05 44.54
N GLN A 254 15.46 35.79 44.95
CA GLN A 254 15.43 35.42 46.37
C GLN A 254 16.83 35.30 47.02
N ARG A 255 17.91 35.39 46.24
CA ARG A 255 19.30 35.38 46.74
C ARG A 255 19.89 36.79 46.88
N LYS A 256 19.10 37.78 47.30
CA LYS A 256 19.70 39.03 47.80
C LYS A 256 20.11 38.82 49.27
N PRO A 257 21.41 38.82 49.61
CA PRO A 257 21.82 38.83 51.02
C PRO A 257 21.36 40.14 51.67
N ALA A 258 20.84 40.04 52.89
CA ALA A 258 20.67 41.17 53.80
C ALA A 258 22.03 41.61 54.36
#